data_AF-A0A537UV97-F1
#
_entry.id   AF-A0A537UV97-F1
#
_cell.length_a   1.000
_cell.length_b   1.000
_cell.length_c   1.000
_cell.angle_alpha   90.00
_cell.angle_beta   90.00
_cell.angle_gamma   90.00
#
_symmetry.space_group_name_H-M   'P 1'
#
loop_
_entity.id
_entity.type
_entity.pdbx_description
1 polymer ?
#
loop_
_entity_poly.entity_id
_entity_poly.type
_entity_poly.pdbx_seq_one_letter_code
_entity_poly.pdbx_strand_id
1 'polypeptide(L)' 'LDYVSPDVNQSTGTLQVRAIFENAKQALLPGYFVRVRVPLRAQQALLVPEVAVGADQAGRYVLTVNA' A
#
# COMPACT_ATOMS: atom_id res chain seq x y z
N LEU A 1 -4.79 -5.32 10.46
CA LEU A 1 -6.16 -4.83 10.26
C LEU A 1 -7.09 -5.94 10.72
N ASP A 2 -7.97 -5.66 11.68
CA ASP A 2 -8.97 -6.64 12.14
C ASP A 2 -10.27 -6.52 11.35
N TYR A 3 -10.54 -5.36 10.75
CA TYR A 3 -11.79 -5.11 10.04
C TYR A 3 -11.62 -4.09 8.92
N VAL A 4 -12.34 -4.33 7.83
CA VAL A 4 -12.53 -3.41 6.70
C VAL A 4 -14.03 -3.31 6.45
N SER A 5 -14.56 -2.08 6.37
CA SER A 5 -15.96 -1.83 6.03
C SER A 5 -16.27 -2.33 4.61
N PRO A 6 -17.40 -3.02 4.38
CA PRO A 6 -17.84 -3.37 3.03
C PRO A 6 -18.32 -2.13 2.24
N ASP A 7 -18.78 -1.10 2.95
CA ASP A 7 -19.31 0.13 2.37
C ASP A 7 -18.28 1.25 2.37
N VAL A 8 -18.31 2.05 1.30
CA VAL A 8 -17.55 3.30 1.18
C VAL A 8 -18.35 4.42 1.81
N ASN A 9 -17.70 5.24 2.65
CA ASN A 9 -18.32 6.45 3.16
C ASN A 9 -18.49 7.46 2.00
N GLN A 10 -19.73 7.77 1.64
CA GLN A 10 -20.03 8.63 0.49
C GLN A 10 -19.64 10.10 0.70
N SER A 11 -19.56 10.59 1.95
CA SER A 11 -19.21 11.99 2.20
C SER A 11 -17.71 12.25 2.09
N THR A 12 -16.88 11.23 2.36
CA THR A 12 -15.41 11.35 2.34
C THR A 12 -14.75 10.56 1.21
N GLY A 13 -15.46 9.64 0.56
CA GLY A 13 -14.90 8.72 -0.43
C GLY A 13 -13.90 7.72 0.15
N THR A 14 -13.94 7.45 1.46
CA THR A 14 -12.97 6.59 2.14
C THR A 14 -13.57 5.28 2.62
N LEU A 15 -12.78 4.21 2.62
CA LEU A 15 -13.10 2.97 3.33
C LEU A 15 -12.70 3.08 4.81
N GLN A 16 -13.61 2.70 5.70
CA GLN A 16 -13.30 2.62 7.12
C GLN A 16 -12.55 1.31 7.40
N VAL A 17 -11.42 1.44 8.10
CA VAL A 17 -10.58 0.33 8.52
C VAL A 17 -10.35 0.41 10.02
N ARG A 18 -10.30 -0.75 10.66
CA ARG A 18 -9.94 -0.87 12.09
C ARG A 18 -8.71 -1.74 12.27
N ALA A 19 -7.91 -1.35 13.25
CA ALA A 19 -6.79 -2.12 13.77
C ALA A 19 -6.83 -2.04 15.29
N ILE A 20 -6.37 -3.10 15.94
CA ILE A 20 -6.14 -3.17 17.38
C ILE A 20 -4.63 -3.10 17.60
N PHE A 21 -4.20 -2.22 18.50
CA PHE A 21 -2.80 -2.04 18.89
C PHE A 21 -2.69 -2.14 20.41
N GLU A 22 -1.59 -2.72 20.88
CA GLU A 22 -1.26 -2.66 22.30
C GLU A 22 -0.86 -1.24 22.69
N ASN A 23 -1.41 -0.74 23.80
CA ASN A 23 -1.18 0.61 24.28
C ASN A 23 -0.94 0.66 25.80
N ALA A 24 -0.18 -0.29 26.34
CA ALA A 24 0.03 -0.43 27.78
C ALA A 24 0.63 0.83 28.45
N LYS A 25 1.43 1.60 27.70
CA LYS A 25 2.06 2.85 28.17
C LYS A 25 1.24 4.11 27.87
N GLN A 26 0.02 3.96 27.36
CA GLN A 26 -0.89 5.08 27.02
C GLN A 26 -0.28 6.11 26.04
N ALA A 27 0.61 5.67 25.15
CA ALA A 27 1.25 6.53 24.16
C ALA A 27 0.28 6.97 23.04
N LEU A 28 -0.78 6.20 22.80
CA LEU A 28 -1.82 6.50 21.83
C LEU A 28 -3.08 6.95 22.58
N LEU A 29 -3.32 8.25 22.63
CA LEU A 29 -4.51 8.81 23.27
C LEU A 29 -5.63 9.05 22.25
N PRO A 30 -6.91 9.00 22.66
CA PRO A 30 -8.03 9.35 21.79
C PRO A 30 -7.89 10.77 21.21
N GLY A 31 -8.26 10.93 19.95
CA GLY A 31 -8.21 12.23 19.24
C GLY A 31 -6.91 12.49 18.49
N TYR A 32 -5.89 11.63 18.62
CA TYR A 32 -4.67 11.75 17.83
C TYR A 32 -4.90 11.46 16.35
N PHE A 33 -4.24 12.24 15.50
CA PHE A 33 -4.05 11.90 14.10
C PHE A 33 -2.84 10.97 13.96
N VAL A 34 -3.02 9.89 13.21
CA VAL A 34 -1.95 8.92 12.93
C VAL A 34 -1.83 8.69 11.43
N ARG A 35 -0.62 8.39 10.97
CA ARG A 35 -0.37 7.91 9.61
C ARG A 35 0.06 6.45 9.67
N VAL A 36 -0.76 5.58 9.10
CA VAL A 36 -0.49 4.14 9.06
C VAL A 36 -0.06 3.75 7.65
N ARG A 37 0.99 2.95 7.54
CA ARG A 37 1.36 2.28 6.29
C ARG A 37 0.85 0.85 6.35
N VAL A 38 -0.02 0.48 5.42
CA VAL A 38 -0.56 -0.88 5.32
C VAL A 38 0.16 -1.58 4.16
N PRO A 39 1.04 -2.56 4.44
CA PRO A 39 1.66 -3.33 3.36
C PRO A 39 0.58 -4.19 2.69
N LEU A 40 0.47 -4.05 1.38
CA LEU A 40 -0.32 -4.95 0.55
C LEU A 40 0.52 -6.20 0.25
N ARG A 41 -0.15 -7.32 -0.06
CA ARG A 41 0.54 -8.57 -0.42
C ARG A 41 1.47 -8.31 -1.61
N ALA A 42 2.76 -8.55 -1.39
CA ALA A 42 3.72 -8.63 -2.47
C ALA A 42 3.50 -9.95 -3.22
N GLN A 43 3.43 -9.88 -4.54
CA GLN A 43 3.48 -11.08 -5.38
C GLN A 43 4.94 -11.40 -5.65
N GLN A 44 5.26 -12.69 -5.79
CA GLN A 44 6.61 -13.10 -6.15
C GLN A 44 6.87 -12.67 -7.60
N ALA A 45 7.82 -11.75 -7.79
CA ALA A 45 8.13 -11.14 -9.06
C ALA A 45 9.62 -10.79 -9.16
N LEU A 46 10.11 -10.66 -10.40
CA LEU A 46 11.43 -10.09 -10.66
C LEU A 46 11.40 -8.58 -10.42
N LEU A 47 12.38 -8.08 -9.69
CA LEU A 47 12.53 -6.66 -9.40
C LEU A 47 13.62 -6.06 -10.28
N VAL A 48 13.28 -4.99 -11.00
CA VAL A 48 14.22 -4.18 -11.77
C VAL A 48 14.01 -2.71 -11.40
N PRO A 49 15.04 -1.84 -11.52
CA PRO A 49 14.86 -0.40 -11.37
C PRO A 49 13.83 0.13 -12.37
N GLU A 50 12.95 1.04 -11.94
CA GLU A 50 11.91 1.62 -12.81
C GLU A 50 12.51 2.32 -14.03
N VAL A 51 13.68 2.96 -13.86
CA VAL A 51 14.44 3.62 -14.94
C VAL A 51 14.91 2.66 -16.04
N ALA A 52 14.94 1.34 -15.77
CA ALA A 52 15.32 0.32 -16.76
C ALA A 52 14.12 -0.18 -17.57
N VAL A 53 12.88 0.19 -17.20
CA VAL A 53 11.66 -0.23 -17.88
C VAL A 53 11.28 0.80 -18.94
N GLY A 54 11.45 0.43 -20.22
CA GLY A 54 10.93 1.18 -21.35
C GLY A 54 9.48 0.79 -21.68
N ALA A 55 8.78 1.63 -22.44
CA ALA A 55 7.46 1.30 -22.98
C ALA A 55 7.32 1.81 -24.43
N ASP A 56 6.75 0.98 -25.30
CA ASP A 56 6.38 1.33 -26.66
C ASP A 56 4.95 0.83 -27.01
N GLN A 57 4.58 0.82 -28.29
CA GLN A 57 3.27 0.36 -28.74
C GLN A 57 3.04 -1.15 -28.50
N ALA A 58 4.09 -1.95 -28.35
CA ALA A 58 4.01 -3.39 -28.08
C ALA A 58 3.99 -3.70 -26.58
N GLY A 59 4.47 -2.79 -25.73
CA GLY A 59 4.32 -2.88 -24.28
C GLY A 59 5.58 -2.47 -23.52
N ARG A 60 5.74 -3.01 -22.31
CA ARG A 60 6.89 -2.73 -21.44
C ARG A 60 8.04 -3.69 -21.72
N TYR A 61 9.26 -3.18 -21.79
CA TYR A 61 10.46 -3.98 -22.05
C TYR A 61 11.66 -3.51 -21.21
N VAL A 62 12.69 -4.36 -21.14
CA VAL A 62 13.99 -4.05 -20.53
C VAL A 62 15.10 -4.42 -21.52
N LEU A 63 16.22 -3.71 -21.49
CA LEU A 63 17.39 -4.03 -22.30
C LEU A 63 18.40 -4.83 -21.47
N THR A 64 18.87 -5.95 -22.00
CA THR A 64 19.94 -6.76 -21.38
C THR A 64 21.29 -6.37 -21.96
N VAL A 65 22.33 -6.40 -21.12
CA VAL A 65 23.72 -6.33 -21.58
C VAL A 65 24.12 -7.71 -22.12
N ASN A 66 24.78 -7.76 -23.28
CA ASN A 66 25.15 -8.96 -24.07
C ASN A 66 24.13 -9.44 -25.12
N ALA A 67 23.45 -8.52 -25.82
CA ALA A 67 22.79 -8.86 -27.08
C ALA A 67 23.81 -9.39 -28.11
#